data_AF-A0A7C6HVE9-F1
#
_entry.id   AF-A0A7C6HVE9-F1
#
_cell.length_a   1.000
_cell.length_b   1.000
_cell.length_c   1.000
_cell.angle_alpha   90.00
_cell.angle_beta   90.00
_cell.angle_gamma   90.00
#
_symmetry.space_group_name_H-M   'P 1'
#
loop_
_entity.id
_entity.type
_entity.pdbx_description
1 polymer ?
#
loop_
_entity_poly.entity_id
_entity_poly.type
_entity_poly.pdbx_seq_one_letter_code
_entity_poly.pdbx_strand_id
1 'polypeptide(L)'
;MSNNRKEQERAELHRTIWNMANDLRGSVDGWDFKQYVLGMLFYRYISENITAYINAGEWEAGNNEFDYVKLSDEEAEQVRDEMVRTKGFFILPSE
;
A
#
# COMPACT_ATOMS: atom_id res chain seq x y z
N MET A 1 35.01 -23.23 -5.08
CA MET A 1 35.16 -21.87 -5.69
C MET A 1 33.87 -21.30 -6.28
N SER A 2 32.79 -22.08 -6.49
CA SER A 2 31.51 -21.55 -7.01
C SER A 2 30.65 -20.78 -5.97
N ASN A 3 30.79 -21.07 -4.67
CA ASN A 3 29.94 -20.47 -3.62
C ASN A 3 30.22 -18.97 -3.39
N ASN A 4 31.48 -18.53 -3.50
CA ASN A 4 31.88 -17.13 -3.34
C ASN A 4 31.25 -16.19 -4.36
N ARG A 5 30.99 -16.67 -5.59
CA ARG A 5 30.48 -15.82 -6.68
C ARG A 5 29.01 -15.45 -6.45
N LYS A 6 28.21 -16.41 -5.99
CA LYS A 6 26.81 -16.16 -5.59
C LYS A 6 26.71 -15.25 -4.36
N GLU A 7 27.61 -15.41 -3.39
CA GLU A 7 27.66 -14.52 -2.22
C GLU A 7 28.08 -13.10 -2.61
N GLN A 8 29.03 -12.95 -3.54
CA GLN A 8 29.43 -11.66 -4.10
C GLN A 8 28.28 -10.99 -4.88
N GLU A 9 27.60 -11.70 -5.77
CA GLU A 9 26.46 -11.19 -6.53
C GLU A 9 25.30 -10.76 -5.59
N ARG A 10 25.04 -11.55 -4.54
CA ARG A 10 24.02 -11.22 -3.54
C ARG A 10 24.41 -9.99 -2.71
N ALA A 11 25.69 -9.86 -2.37
CA ALA A 11 26.21 -8.69 -1.66
C ALA A 11 26.15 -7.42 -2.53
N GLU A 12 26.47 -7.52 -3.82
CA GLU A 12 26.34 -6.42 -4.77
C GLU A 12 24.89 -6.01 -5.00
N LEU A 13 23.98 -6.99 -5.13
CA LEU A 13 22.55 -6.71 -5.22
C LEU A 13 22.02 -6.02 -3.97
N HIS A 14 22.35 -6.53 -2.78
CA HIS A 14 21.97 -5.89 -1.52
C HIS A 14 22.54 -4.48 -1.41
N ARG A 15 23.80 -4.27 -1.78
CA ARG A 15 24.43 -2.95 -1.78
C ARG A 15 23.73 -1.99 -2.75
N THR A 16 23.33 -2.47 -3.92
CA THR A 16 22.61 -1.68 -4.93
C THR A 16 21.23 -1.27 -4.41
N ILE A 17 20.47 -2.20 -3.82
CA ILE A 17 19.17 -1.91 -3.19
C ILE A 17 19.32 -0.92 -2.04
N TRP A 18 20.34 -1.09 -1.21
CA TRP A 18 20.61 -0.21 -0.08
C TRP A 18 21.02 1.20 -0.52
N ASN A 19 21.84 1.31 -1.57
CA ASN A 19 22.21 2.60 -2.17
C ASN A 19 20.99 3.29 -2.77
N MET A 20 20.16 2.59 -3.55
CA MET A 20 18.92 3.16 -4.09
C MET A 20 18.00 3.67 -2.97
N ALA A 21 17.87 2.93 -1.86
CA ALA A 21 17.08 3.36 -0.72
C ALA A 21 17.67 4.60 -0.02
N ASN A 22 19.00 4.72 0.07
CA ASN A 22 19.66 5.91 0.60
C ASN A 22 19.50 7.13 -0.31
N ASP A 23 19.64 6.93 -1.62
CA ASP A 23 19.46 8.00 -2.62
C ASP A 23 18.01 8.51 -2.57
N LEU A 24 17.03 7.61 -2.39
CA LEU A 24 15.61 7.97 -2.21
C LEU A 24 15.35 8.78 -0.93
N ARG A 25 16.12 8.54 0.15
CA ARG A 25 15.98 9.24 1.43
C ARG A 25 16.57 10.66 1.40
N GLY A 26 17.52 10.94 0.52
CA GLY A 26 18.17 12.26 0.42
C GLY A 26 18.80 12.70 1.75
N SER A 27 18.58 13.96 2.16
CA SER A 27 19.10 14.55 3.40
C SER A 27 18.22 14.33 4.64
N VAL A 28 17.21 13.47 4.56
CA VAL A 28 16.27 13.22 5.65
C VAL A 28 16.91 12.27 6.67
N ASP A 29 16.91 12.64 7.94
CA ASP A 29 17.43 11.78 9.01
C ASP A 29 16.68 10.44 9.05
N GLY A 30 17.35 9.36 9.46
CA GLY A 30 16.78 8.00 9.45
C GLY A 30 15.55 7.86 10.34
N TRP A 31 15.45 8.69 11.38
CA TRP A 31 14.30 8.75 12.26
C TRP A 31 13.09 9.42 11.58
N ASP A 32 13.31 10.56 10.90
CA ASP A 32 12.28 11.26 10.12
C ASP A 32 11.80 10.43 8.92
N PHE A 33 12.73 9.79 8.21
CA PHE A 33 12.40 8.91 7.08
C PHE A 33 11.45 7.79 7.49
N LYS A 34 11.66 7.19 8.67
CA LYS A 34 10.77 6.16 9.20
C LYS A 34 9.36 6.71 9.44
N GLN A 35 9.23 7.92 9.99
CA GLN A 35 7.91 8.52 10.22
C GLN A 35 7.19 8.80 8.90
N TYR A 36 7.87 9.36 7.91
CA TYR A 36 7.28 9.68 6.61
C TYR A 36 6.92 8.43 5.79
N VAL A 37 7.80 7.43 5.76
CA VAL A 37 7.58 6.21 4.96
C VAL A 37 6.55 5.30 5.61
N LEU A 38 6.56 5.14 6.94
CA LEU A 38 5.57 4.28 7.59
C LEU A 38 4.16 4.84 7.47
N GLY A 39 3.98 6.16 7.54
CA GLY A 39 2.68 6.78 7.28
C GLY A 39 2.15 6.48 5.88
N MET A 40 3.00 6.67 4.86
CA MET A 40 2.68 6.36 3.45
C MET A 40 2.37 4.87 3.23
N LEU A 41 3.17 3.97 3.81
CA LEU A 41 2.96 2.52 3.69
C LEU A 41 1.70 2.07 4.41
N PHE A 42 1.44 2.63 5.60
CA PHE A 42 0.22 2.35 6.34
C PHE A 42 -1.00 2.84 5.57
N TYR A 43 -0.96 4.07 5.04
CA TYR A 43 -2.00 4.64 4.20
C TYR A 43 -2.29 3.75 2.99
N ARG A 44 -1.25 3.38 2.24
CA ARG A 44 -1.37 2.44 1.12
C ARG A 44 -2.02 1.12 1.53
N TYR A 45 -1.59 0.55 2.65
CA TYR A 45 -2.12 -0.71 3.16
C TYR A 45 -3.62 -0.64 3.46
N ILE A 46 -4.08 0.43 4.14
CA ILE A 46 -5.51 0.59 4.45
C ILE A 46 -6.35 0.90 3.21
N SER A 47 -5.83 1.67 2.24
CA SER A 47 -6.51 1.93 0.96
C SER A 47 -6.66 0.66 0.11
N GLU A 48 -5.60 -0.15 0.00
CA GLU A 48 -5.68 -1.44 -0.68
C GLU A 48 -6.64 -2.40 0.05
N ASN A 49 -6.65 -2.39 1.39
CA ASN A 49 -7.52 -3.25 2.19
C ASN A 49 -9.01 -2.97 1.97
N ILE A 50 -9.43 -1.71 2.02
CA ILE A 50 -10.84 -1.34 1.85
C ILE A 50 -11.32 -1.60 0.42
N THR A 51 -10.49 -1.26 -0.57
CA THR A 51 -10.76 -1.52 -1.99
C THR A 51 -10.99 -3.00 -2.24
N ALA A 52 -10.07 -3.85 -1.76
CA ALA A 52 -10.17 -5.29 -1.91
C ALA A 52 -11.41 -5.86 -1.19
N TYR A 53 -11.74 -5.33 -0.01
CA TYR A 53 -12.87 -5.79 0.78
C TYR A 53 -14.21 -5.47 0.10
N ILE A 54 -14.41 -4.24 -0.37
CA ILE A 54 -15.65 -3.84 -1.03
C ILE A 54 -15.80 -4.56 -2.38
N ASN A 55 -14.72 -4.61 -3.17
CA ASN A 55 -14.74 -5.33 -4.45
C ASN A 55 -15.10 -6.81 -4.26
N ALA A 56 -14.50 -7.48 -3.28
CA ALA A 56 -14.81 -8.88 -3.01
C ALA A 56 -16.30 -9.08 -2.65
N GLY A 57 -16.88 -8.21 -1.82
CA GLY A 57 -18.30 -8.26 -1.47
C GLY A 57 -19.23 -8.06 -2.67
N GLU A 58 -18.93 -7.10 -3.53
CA GLU A 58 -19.70 -6.83 -4.76
C GLU A 58 -19.58 -7.99 -5.77
N TRP A 59 -18.40 -8.58 -5.91
CA TRP A 59 -18.18 -9.74 -6.77
C TRP A 59 -18.92 -10.97 -6.26
N GLU A 60 -18.93 -11.21 -4.94
CA GLU A 60 -19.73 -12.26 -4.31
C GLU A 60 -21.24 -12.06 -4.51
N ALA A 61 -21.70 -10.81 -4.59
CA ALA A 61 -23.08 -10.45 -4.93
C ALA A 61 -23.41 -10.58 -6.43
N GLY A 62 -22.41 -10.92 -7.27
CA GLY A 62 -22.56 -11.15 -8.71
C GLY A 62 -22.16 -9.98 -9.60
N ASN A 63 -21.67 -8.88 -9.03
CA ASN A 63 -21.25 -7.68 -9.76
C ASN A 63 -19.74 -7.72 -10.11
N ASN A 64 -19.32 -8.72 -10.89
CA ASN A 64 -17.89 -9.00 -11.15
C ASN A 64 -17.11 -7.88 -11.87
N GLU A 65 -17.79 -6.89 -12.44
CA GLU A 65 -17.16 -5.74 -13.10
C GLU A 65 -16.99 -4.53 -12.16
N PHE A 66 -17.50 -4.63 -10.93
CA PHE A 66 -17.38 -3.57 -9.93
C PHE A 66 -15.94 -3.29 -9.57
N ASP A 67 -15.61 -2.00 -9.43
CA ASP A 67 -14.31 -1.53 -8.96
C ASP A 67 -14.50 -0.27 -8.13
N TYR A 68 -14.28 -0.39 -6.82
CA TYR A 68 -14.42 0.70 -5.84
C TYR A 68 -13.63 1.95 -6.23
N VAL A 69 -12.46 1.79 -6.86
CA VAL A 69 -11.60 2.91 -7.25
C VAL A 69 -12.26 3.79 -8.34
N LYS A 70 -13.26 3.28 -9.06
CA LYS A 70 -13.97 4.00 -10.12
C LYS A 70 -15.25 4.68 -9.63
N LEU A 71 -15.64 4.46 -8.38
CA LEU A 71 -16.82 5.09 -7.80
C LEU A 71 -16.59 6.58 -7.62
N SER A 72 -17.66 7.37 -7.71
CA SER A 72 -17.60 8.75 -7.21
C SER A 72 -17.53 8.77 -5.69
N ASP A 73 -16.91 9.81 -5.13
CA ASP A 73 -16.84 9.99 -3.68
C ASP A 73 -18.25 10.09 -3.08
N GLU A 74 -19.19 10.75 -3.76
CA GLU A 74 -20.57 10.88 -3.32
C GLU A 74 -21.30 9.52 -3.22
N GLU A 75 -21.03 8.59 -4.13
CA GLU A 75 -21.56 7.23 -4.06
C GLU A 75 -20.87 6.42 -2.95
N ALA A 76 -19.55 6.58 -2.79
CA ALA A 76 -18.77 5.85 -1.79
C ALA A 76 -19.14 6.28 -0.36
N GLU A 77 -19.55 7.53 -0.16
CA GLU A 77 -20.02 8.02 1.14
C GLU A 77 -21.18 7.22 1.73
N GLN A 78 -21.99 6.59 0.89
CA GLN A 78 -23.15 5.80 1.33
C GLN A 78 -22.74 4.60 2.18
N VAL A 79 -21.53 4.08 2.01
CA VAL A 79 -21.02 2.92 2.77
C VAL A 79 -20.11 3.31 3.93
N ARG A 80 -19.84 4.61 4.16
CA ARG A 80 -18.93 5.09 5.22
C ARG A 80 -19.27 4.51 6.59
N ASP A 81 -20.51 4.66 7.03
CA ASP A 81 -20.92 4.25 8.38
C ASP A 81 -20.77 2.74 8.59
N GLU A 82 -21.06 1.96 7.56
CA GLU A 82 -20.87 0.50 7.60
C GLU A 82 -19.40 0.13 7.64
N MET A 83 -18.57 0.76 6.81
CA MET A 83 -17.13 0.48 6.77
C MET A 83 -16.45 0.90 8.07
N VAL A 84 -16.80 2.06 8.63
CA VAL A 84 -16.30 2.49 9.94
C VAL A 84 -16.72 1.51 11.04
N ARG A 85 -17.95 1.00 11.03
CA ARG A 85 -18.40 0.00 12.02
C ARG A 85 -17.69 -1.36 11.86
N THR A 86 -17.42 -1.77 10.63
CA THR A 86 -16.91 -3.12 10.32
C THR A 86 -15.40 -3.20 10.34
N LYS A 87 -14.71 -2.18 9.82
CA LYS A 87 -13.26 -2.10 9.65
C LYS A 87 -12.59 -1.11 10.60
N GLY A 88 -13.35 -0.15 11.15
CA GLY A 88 -12.82 0.91 12.00
C GLY A 88 -12.31 2.13 11.25
N PHE A 89 -12.38 2.14 9.91
CA PHE A 89 -11.92 3.24 9.06
C PHE A 89 -12.69 3.25 7.73
N PHE A 90 -12.59 4.37 7.01
CA PHE A 90 -13.12 4.55 5.65
C PHE A 90 -12.22 5.54 4.90
N ILE A 91 -12.01 5.30 3.61
CA ILE A 91 -11.17 6.12 2.72
C ILE A 91 -11.91 6.25 1.40
N LEU A 92 -11.96 7.47 0.87
CA LEU A 92 -12.63 7.76 -0.39
C LEU A 92 -11.83 7.19 -1.58
N PRO A 93 -12.49 6.83 -2.70
CA PRO A 93 -11.79 6.40 -3.91
C PRO A 93 -10.77 7.41 -4.44
N SER A 94 -11.02 8.71 -4.25
CA SER A 94 -10.16 9.79 -4.74
C SER A 94 -8.92 10.08 -3.90
N GLU A 95 -8.86 9.56 -2.66
CA GLU A 95 -7.74 9.73 -1.72
C GLU A 95 -6.69 8.62 -1.85
#